data_AF-A0A8T7HVF9-F1
#
_entry.id   AF-A0A8T7HVF9-F1
#
_cell.length_a   1.000
_cell.length_b   1.000
_cell.length_c   1.000
_cell.angle_alpha   90.00
_cell.angle_beta   90.00
_cell.angle_gamma   90.00
#
_symmetry.space_group_name_H-M   'P 1'
#
loop_
_entity.id
_entity.type
_entity.pdbx_description
1 polymer ?
#
loop_
_entity_poly.entity_id
_entity_poly.type
_entity_poly.pdbx_seq_one_letter_code
_entity_poly.pdbx_strand_id
1 'polypeptide(L)'
;MSLPDRIDLIRQSTDVTGIDFIQVSSDQLSLTIFFHHLALPGSLQSDLETITVDDIEISSLSKVEPEFVTVTSINLPITLIDNRPALQIQVAEPGGFGFYQLSINHPSIDTYFNHLPFSFKVNCPSELDCKVEAEPCPPRASRDFPVDYRARDFASFQQVLSDFAHQRYPQWQDRLEADQGVMLMEILSALGDELSYSQDRIKRETNIAEASQRRTLKHFAQLLDYAIDNGAAATGWLDVQVNADDTLAAGTGVTDIHGQVVFEVGQGLS
;
A
#
# COMPACT_ATOMS: atom_id res chain seq x y z
N MET A 1 17.58 -2.73 -2.23
CA MET A 1 17.69 -3.32 -0.89
C MET A 1 16.47 -4.20 -0.71
N SER A 2 16.60 -5.53 -0.72
CA SER A 2 15.48 -6.39 -0.33
C SER A 2 15.21 -6.14 1.15
N LEU A 3 13.94 -6.10 1.54
CA LEU A 3 13.58 -6.06 2.95
C LEU A 3 14.20 -7.29 3.64
N PRO A 4 14.82 -7.14 4.82
CA PRO A 4 15.37 -8.27 5.57
C PRO A 4 14.25 -9.25 5.94
N ASP A 5 14.55 -10.55 5.87
CA ASP A 5 13.63 -11.61 6.27
C ASP A 5 13.35 -11.51 7.78
N ARG A 6 12.08 -11.43 8.16
CA ARG A 6 11.65 -11.28 9.56
C ARG A 6 12.03 -12.49 10.40
N ILE A 7 12.07 -13.69 9.82
CA ILE A 7 12.47 -14.91 10.52
C ILE A 7 13.93 -14.81 10.98
N ASP A 8 14.80 -14.29 10.12
CA ASP A 8 16.22 -14.10 10.44
C ASP A 8 16.43 -13.06 11.54
N LEU A 9 15.60 -12.01 11.58
CA LEU A 9 15.60 -11.01 12.64
C LEU A 9 15.14 -11.60 13.98
N ILE A 10 14.10 -12.44 13.99
CA ILE A 10 13.60 -13.08 15.21
C ILE A 10 14.64 -14.03 15.79
N ARG A 11 15.30 -14.83 14.95
CA ARG A 11 16.36 -15.76 15.41
C ARG A 11 17.57 -15.08 16.04
N GLN A 12 17.75 -13.78 15.80
CA GLN A 12 18.83 -12.96 16.35
C GLN A 12 18.35 -12.07 17.52
N SER A 13 17.06 -12.07 17.83
CA SER A 13 16.46 -11.22 18.84
C SER A 13 16.72 -11.75 20.25
N THR A 14 16.91 -10.85 21.20
CA THR A 14 16.99 -11.18 22.65
C THR A 14 15.69 -10.94 23.39
N ASP A 15 14.70 -10.34 22.73
CA ASP A 15 13.52 -9.77 23.37
C ASP A 15 12.24 -10.50 22.95
N VAL A 16 12.22 -11.07 21.74
CA VAL A 16 11.04 -11.73 21.16
C VAL A 16 11.40 -13.04 20.46
N THR A 17 10.51 -14.03 20.55
CA THR A 17 10.55 -15.28 19.79
C THR A 17 9.28 -15.46 18.96
N GLY A 18 9.18 -16.52 18.17
CA GLY A 18 7.95 -16.90 17.47
C GLY A 18 7.77 -18.42 17.47
N ILE A 19 6.53 -18.87 17.29
CA ILE A 19 6.16 -20.28 17.17
C ILE A 19 6.58 -20.76 15.77
N ASP A 20 7.41 -21.79 15.72
CA ASP A 20 7.88 -22.40 14.46
C ASP A 20 7.01 -23.58 14.04
N PHE A 21 6.75 -24.52 14.95
CA PHE A 21 5.85 -25.64 14.70
C PHE A 21 5.29 -26.21 16.01
N ILE A 22 4.16 -26.92 15.89
CA ILE A 22 3.49 -27.59 17.00
C ILE A 22 3.46 -29.09 16.70
N GLN A 23 3.98 -29.88 17.63
CA GLN A 23 3.91 -31.33 17.57
C GLN A 23 2.80 -31.84 18.49
N VAL A 24 1.96 -32.71 17.96
CA VAL A 24 0.92 -33.41 18.72
C VAL A 24 1.46 -34.80 19.07
N SER A 25 1.35 -35.19 20.34
CA SER A 25 1.66 -36.55 20.80
C SER A 25 0.69 -37.59 20.22
N SER A 26 1.02 -38.87 20.38
CA SER A 26 0.12 -39.96 19.97
C SER A 26 -1.17 -40.04 20.80
N ASP A 27 -1.14 -39.57 22.05
CA ASP A 27 -2.34 -39.51 22.92
C ASP A 27 -3.25 -38.32 22.62
N GLN A 28 -2.81 -37.38 21.77
CA GLN A 28 -3.53 -36.15 21.39
C GLN A 28 -3.85 -35.20 22.55
N LEU A 29 -3.27 -35.45 23.74
CA LEU A 29 -3.46 -34.64 24.94
C LEU A 29 -2.22 -33.82 25.27
N SER A 30 -1.05 -34.20 24.75
CA SER A 30 0.19 -33.45 24.92
C SER A 30 0.54 -32.69 23.64
N LEU A 31 0.74 -31.38 23.75
CA LEU A 31 1.24 -30.54 22.65
C LEU A 31 2.64 -30.03 23.00
N THR A 32 3.53 -30.07 22.01
CA THR A 32 4.89 -29.54 22.14
C THR A 32 5.06 -28.40 21.15
N ILE A 33 5.28 -27.20 21.66
CA ILE A 33 5.39 -25.96 20.90
C ILE A 33 6.86 -25.63 20.75
N PHE A 34 7.35 -25.60 19.52
CA PHE A 34 8.74 -25.27 19.22
C PHE A 34 8.87 -23.83 18.79
N PHE A 35 9.92 -23.16 19.25
CA PHE A 35 10.20 -21.77 18.91
C PHE A 35 11.19 -21.65 17.74
N HIS A 36 11.19 -20.53 17.02
CA HIS A 36 12.12 -20.28 15.90
C HIS A 36 13.60 -20.23 16.31
N HIS A 37 13.88 -19.96 17.58
CA HIS A 37 15.22 -20.00 18.14
C HIS A 37 15.75 -21.44 18.17
N LEU A 38 17.03 -21.62 17.81
CA LEU A 38 17.74 -22.88 18.04
C LEU A 38 18.27 -22.97 19.48
N ALA A 39 18.56 -21.82 20.09
CA ALA A 39 18.85 -21.67 21.51
C ALA A 39 18.25 -20.35 21.98
N LEU A 40 17.46 -20.37 23.07
CA LEU A 40 16.88 -19.17 23.63
C LEU A 40 17.95 -18.36 24.39
N PRO A 41 18.04 -17.04 24.18
CA PRO A 41 18.81 -16.16 25.06
C PRO A 41 18.30 -16.24 26.51
N GLY A 42 19.19 -16.13 27.50
CA GLY A 42 18.83 -16.33 28.91
C GLY A 42 17.72 -15.40 29.42
N SER A 43 17.72 -14.13 29.00
CA SER A 43 16.64 -13.18 29.34
C SER A 43 15.30 -13.62 28.77
N LEU A 44 15.27 -13.96 27.48
CA LEU A 44 14.09 -14.42 26.78
C LEU A 44 13.54 -15.72 27.37
N GLN A 45 14.42 -16.64 27.77
CA GLN A 45 14.03 -17.87 28.43
C GLN A 45 13.33 -17.57 29.77
N SER A 46 13.90 -16.70 30.61
CA SER A 46 13.28 -16.32 31.89
C SER A 46 11.92 -15.64 31.70
N ASP A 47 11.77 -14.80 30.67
CA ASP A 47 10.49 -14.16 30.36
C ASP A 47 9.43 -15.19 29.93
N LEU A 48 9.79 -16.12 29.04
CA LEU A 48 8.87 -17.18 28.59
C LEU A 48 8.50 -18.17 29.71
N GLU A 49 9.34 -18.33 30.72
CA GLU A 49 9.03 -19.12 31.91
C GLU A 49 7.99 -18.47 32.83
N THR A 50 7.52 -17.26 32.51
CA THR A 50 6.38 -16.61 33.20
C THR A 50 5.02 -16.93 32.59
N ILE A 51 4.99 -17.59 31.42
CA ILE A 51 3.75 -17.97 30.73
C ILE A 51 2.90 -18.89 31.62
N THR A 52 1.62 -18.56 31.73
CA THR A 52 0.63 -19.33 32.46
C THR A 52 -0.38 -19.98 31.53
N VAL A 53 -1.17 -20.91 32.06
CA VAL A 53 -2.21 -21.63 31.31
C VAL A 53 -3.20 -20.65 30.67
N ASP A 54 -3.54 -19.55 31.37
CA ASP A 54 -4.50 -18.55 30.91
C ASP A 54 -3.98 -17.70 29.74
N ASP A 55 -2.67 -17.70 29.49
CA ASP A 55 -2.06 -16.99 28.37
C ASP A 55 -2.17 -17.78 27.06
N ILE A 56 -2.53 -19.07 27.11
CA ILE A 56 -2.57 -19.95 25.93
C ILE A 56 -4.01 -20.19 25.50
N GLU A 57 -4.33 -19.76 24.28
CA GLU A 57 -5.64 -19.98 23.67
C GLU A 57 -5.52 -20.96 22.49
N ILE A 58 -6.40 -21.97 22.46
CA ILE A 58 -6.53 -22.92 21.36
C ILE A 58 -7.98 -22.88 20.85
N SER A 59 -8.16 -22.43 19.61
CA SER A 59 -9.48 -22.30 18.97
C SER A 59 -9.51 -22.95 17.60
N SER A 60 -10.69 -23.39 17.15
CA SER A 60 -10.86 -24.04 15.86
C SER A 60 -10.90 -23.01 14.72
N LEU A 61 -10.28 -23.34 13.58
CA LEU A 61 -10.32 -22.52 12.35
C LEU A 61 -11.49 -22.90 11.42
N SER A 62 -12.29 -23.86 11.83
CA SER A 62 -13.38 -24.45 11.04
C SER A 62 -14.48 -24.90 11.99
N LYS A 63 -15.67 -25.19 11.46
CA LYS A 63 -16.79 -25.70 12.27
C LYS A 63 -16.49 -27.13 12.74
N VAL A 64 -15.79 -27.24 13.86
CA VAL A 64 -15.32 -28.48 14.49
C VAL A 64 -15.64 -28.42 15.97
N GLU A 65 -16.05 -29.56 16.54
CA GLU A 65 -16.26 -29.72 17.98
C GLU A 65 -15.06 -30.47 18.61
N PRO A 66 -14.52 -29.99 19.75
CA PRO A 66 -14.85 -28.74 20.43
C PRO A 66 -14.31 -27.50 19.68
N GLU A 67 -14.99 -26.35 19.82
CA GLU A 67 -14.56 -25.08 19.21
C GLU A 67 -13.33 -24.50 19.92
N PHE A 68 -13.24 -24.70 21.24
CA PHE A 68 -12.12 -24.27 22.07
C PHE A 68 -11.58 -25.48 22.83
N VAL A 69 -10.25 -25.58 22.95
CA VAL A 69 -9.59 -26.64 23.72
C VAL A 69 -8.89 -26.01 24.91
N THR A 70 -9.24 -26.45 26.12
CA THR A 70 -8.65 -25.91 27.35
C THR A 70 -7.28 -26.53 27.61
N VAL A 71 -6.30 -25.66 27.87
CA VAL A 71 -4.99 -26.08 28.39
C VAL A 71 -5.13 -26.35 29.88
N THR A 72 -4.58 -27.47 30.35
CA THR A 72 -4.70 -27.90 31.76
C THR A 72 -3.42 -27.73 32.54
N SER A 73 -2.27 -27.87 31.87
CA SER A 73 -0.97 -27.65 32.50
C SER A 73 0.08 -27.24 31.47
N ILE A 74 1.09 -26.55 31.96
CA ILE A 74 2.29 -26.18 31.22
C ILE A 74 3.49 -26.80 31.95
N ASN A 75 4.38 -27.40 31.18
CA ASN A 75 5.63 -27.94 31.70
C ASN A 75 6.74 -26.89 31.53
N LEU A 76 7.19 -26.34 32.65
CA LEU A 76 8.29 -25.38 32.75
C LEU A 76 9.38 -25.93 33.69
N PRO A 77 10.66 -25.58 33.48
CA PRO A 77 11.20 -24.61 32.52
C PRO A 77 11.15 -25.12 31.07
N ILE A 78 11.35 -24.21 30.10
CA ILE A 78 11.47 -24.60 28.69
C ILE A 78 12.68 -25.54 28.54
N THR A 79 12.45 -26.70 27.92
CA THR A 79 13.49 -27.72 27.74
C THR A 79 13.88 -27.84 26.27
N LEU A 80 15.06 -28.43 26.03
CA LEU A 80 15.48 -28.78 24.68
C LEU A 80 14.92 -30.17 24.31
N ILE A 81 14.08 -30.22 23.28
CA ILE A 81 13.60 -31.45 22.66
C ILE A 81 14.20 -31.49 21.26
N ASP A 82 14.89 -32.57 20.92
CA ASP A 82 15.61 -32.70 19.64
C ASP A 82 16.53 -31.50 19.32
N ASN A 83 17.27 -31.03 20.35
CA ASN A 83 18.14 -29.85 20.31
C ASN A 83 17.43 -28.53 19.99
N ARG A 84 16.13 -28.42 20.25
CA ARG A 84 15.36 -27.20 20.05
C ARG A 84 14.56 -26.81 21.29
N PRO A 85 14.47 -25.51 21.64
CA PRO A 85 13.68 -25.05 22.77
C PRO A 85 12.21 -25.29 22.50
N ALA A 86 11.57 -25.99 23.42
CA ALA A 86 10.19 -26.41 23.31
C ALA A 86 9.42 -26.25 24.61
N LEU A 87 8.20 -25.72 24.50
CA LEU A 87 7.24 -25.61 25.58
C LEU A 87 6.24 -26.77 25.46
N GLN A 88 6.19 -27.63 26.46
CA GLN A 88 5.21 -28.71 26.50
C GLN A 88 3.98 -28.29 27.30
N ILE A 89 2.80 -28.58 26.77
CA ILE A 89 1.51 -28.32 27.42
C ILE A 89 0.63 -29.56 27.37
N GLN A 90 -0.29 -29.66 28.32
CA GLN A 90 -1.36 -30.66 28.32
C GLN A 90 -2.70 -29.98 28.09
N VAL A 91 -3.59 -30.63 27.35
CA VAL A 91 -4.96 -30.18 27.12
C VAL A 91 -5.98 -31.09 27.82
N ALA A 92 -7.18 -30.58 28.09
CA ALA A 92 -8.22 -31.34 28.79
C ALA A 92 -8.83 -32.45 27.95
N GLU A 93 -8.95 -32.20 26.64
CA GLU A 93 -9.53 -33.12 25.68
C GLU A 93 -8.85 -32.96 24.31
N PRO A 94 -8.80 -34.02 23.49
CA PRO A 94 -8.25 -33.90 22.15
C PRO A 94 -9.23 -33.12 21.26
N GLY A 95 -8.71 -32.23 20.41
CA GLY A 95 -9.54 -31.55 19.41
C GLY A 95 -10.16 -32.51 18.38
N GLY A 96 -11.15 -32.00 17.64
CA GLY A 96 -11.87 -32.72 16.60
C GLY A 96 -11.10 -32.84 15.27
N PHE A 97 -11.81 -33.30 14.23
CA PHE A 97 -11.27 -33.49 12.88
C PHE A 97 -11.26 -32.17 12.09
N GLY A 98 -10.27 -31.32 12.37
CA GLY A 98 -9.98 -30.13 11.58
C GLY A 98 -8.73 -29.40 12.06
N PHE A 99 -8.56 -28.17 11.58
CA PHE A 99 -7.46 -27.31 11.96
C PHE A 99 -7.83 -26.45 13.17
N TYR A 100 -6.90 -26.39 14.11
CA TYR A 100 -6.91 -25.53 15.28
C TYR A 100 -5.78 -24.53 15.15
N GLN A 101 -5.96 -23.38 15.78
CA GLN A 101 -4.94 -22.36 15.95
C GLN A 101 -4.60 -22.25 17.43
N LEU A 102 -3.30 -22.26 17.74
CA LEU A 102 -2.79 -21.95 19.07
C LEU A 102 -2.19 -20.55 19.03
N SER A 103 -2.48 -19.74 20.05
CA SER A 103 -1.84 -18.46 20.29
C SER A 103 -1.46 -18.30 21.75
N ILE A 104 -0.36 -17.58 21.99
CA ILE A 104 0.15 -17.31 23.33
C ILE A 104 0.15 -15.79 23.54
N ASN A 105 -0.62 -15.31 24.51
CA ASN A 105 -0.71 -13.89 24.86
C ASN A 105 0.45 -13.47 25.75
N HIS A 106 1.63 -13.28 25.16
CA HIS A 106 2.83 -12.89 25.90
C HIS A 106 3.66 -11.84 25.12
N PRO A 107 4.20 -10.78 25.76
CA PRO A 107 4.93 -9.72 25.07
C PRO A 107 6.21 -10.20 24.37
N SER A 108 6.84 -11.26 24.87
CA SER A 108 8.04 -11.85 24.27
C SER A 108 7.74 -12.77 23.08
N ILE A 109 6.51 -12.77 22.55
CA ILE A 109 6.13 -13.50 21.33
C ILE A 109 5.75 -12.52 20.24
N ASP A 110 6.43 -12.65 19.09
CA ASP A 110 6.20 -11.84 17.91
C ASP A 110 4.77 -12.07 17.39
N THR A 111 4.01 -10.99 17.26
CA THR A 111 2.59 -11.03 16.85
C THR A 111 2.37 -11.73 15.51
N TYR A 112 3.32 -11.64 14.58
CA TYR A 112 3.21 -12.28 13.26
C TYR A 112 3.44 -13.78 13.34
N PHE A 113 4.30 -14.25 14.24
CA PHE A 113 4.61 -15.68 14.45
C PHE A 113 3.96 -16.23 15.74
N ASN A 114 2.85 -15.64 16.19
CA ASN A 114 2.12 -16.08 17.38
C ASN A 114 1.00 -17.08 17.07
N HIS A 115 0.78 -17.44 15.81
CA HIS A 115 -0.30 -18.34 15.46
C HIS A 115 0.13 -19.30 14.35
N LEU A 116 -0.15 -20.58 14.56
CA LEU A 116 0.13 -21.64 13.59
C LEU A 116 -1.04 -22.62 13.52
N PRO A 117 -1.57 -22.91 12.33
CA PRO A 117 -2.59 -23.94 12.18
C PRO A 117 -1.97 -25.33 12.41
N PHE A 118 -2.60 -26.14 13.25
CA PHE A 118 -2.23 -27.54 13.50
C PHE A 118 -3.48 -28.42 13.60
N SER A 119 -3.34 -29.74 13.56
CA SER A 119 -4.45 -30.67 13.75
C SER A 119 -4.13 -31.71 14.81
N PHE A 120 -5.10 -32.00 15.69
CA PHE A 120 -4.97 -33.06 16.70
C PHE A 120 -4.91 -34.47 16.08
N LYS A 121 -5.35 -34.63 14.83
CA LYS A 121 -5.47 -35.94 14.16
C LYS A 121 -4.28 -36.29 13.25
N VAL A 122 -3.16 -35.57 13.33
CA VAL A 122 -1.96 -35.80 12.48
C VAL A 122 -1.40 -37.21 12.63
N ASN A 123 -1.49 -37.80 13.83
CA ASN A 123 -1.00 -39.16 14.12
C ASN A 123 -2.08 -40.25 13.97
N CYS A 124 -3.30 -39.91 13.53
CA CYS A 124 -4.32 -40.92 13.28
C CYS A 124 -3.98 -41.70 12.01
N PRO A 125 -4.04 -43.04 12.01
CA PRO A 125 -3.92 -43.81 10.79
C PRO A 125 -5.04 -43.38 9.83
N SER A 126 -4.66 -42.73 8.73
CA SER A 126 -5.58 -42.34 7.68
C SER A 126 -5.76 -43.52 6.74
N GLU A 127 -7.00 -44.00 6.58
CA GLU A 127 -7.37 -44.90 5.47
C GLU A 127 -7.57 -44.15 4.14
N LEU A 128 -7.47 -42.81 4.17
CA LEU A 128 -7.50 -41.99 2.97
C LEU A 128 -6.16 -42.13 2.25
N ASP A 129 -6.22 -42.60 1.01
CA ASP A 129 -5.09 -42.65 0.09
C ASP A 129 -4.55 -41.22 -0.04
N CYS A 130 -3.38 -40.97 0.56
CA CYS A 130 -2.72 -39.68 0.45
C CYS A 130 -2.39 -39.48 -1.02
N LYS A 131 -3.20 -38.68 -1.72
CA LYS A 131 -2.84 -38.19 -3.05
C LYS A 131 -1.50 -37.50 -2.88
N VAL A 132 -0.43 -38.12 -3.38
CA VAL A 132 0.92 -37.57 -3.39
C VAL A 132 0.79 -36.12 -3.80
N GLU A 133 1.26 -35.21 -2.94
CA GLU A 133 1.22 -33.79 -3.23
C GLU A 133 1.84 -33.61 -4.62
N ALA A 134 1.04 -33.08 -5.56
CA ALA A 134 1.57 -32.76 -6.86
C ALA A 134 2.78 -31.86 -6.62
N GLU A 135 3.92 -32.18 -7.25
CA GLU A 135 5.12 -31.36 -7.17
C GLU A 135 4.72 -29.87 -7.24
N PRO A 136 5.31 -29.01 -6.38
CA PRO A 136 4.96 -27.60 -6.37
C PRO A 136 5.03 -27.10 -7.80
N CYS A 137 3.87 -26.62 -8.31
CA CYS A 137 3.75 -26.21 -9.70
C CYS A 137 4.93 -25.27 -9.98
N PRO A 138 5.78 -25.58 -10.99
CA PRO A 138 6.94 -24.74 -11.26
C PRO A 138 6.44 -23.31 -11.41
N PRO A 139 7.14 -22.32 -10.82
CA PRO A 139 6.70 -20.94 -10.85
C PRO A 139 6.41 -20.58 -12.30
N ARG A 140 5.17 -20.17 -12.57
CA ARG A 140 4.71 -19.91 -13.93
C ARG A 140 5.68 -18.92 -14.54
N ALA A 141 6.37 -19.34 -15.61
CA ALA A 141 7.31 -18.48 -16.30
C ALA A 141 6.59 -17.16 -16.65
N SER A 142 7.12 -16.04 -16.16
CA SER A 142 6.64 -14.72 -16.55
C SER A 142 6.82 -14.62 -18.06
N ARG A 143 5.72 -14.59 -18.80
CA ARG A 143 5.75 -14.25 -20.22
C ARG A 143 5.70 -12.74 -20.30
N ASP A 144 6.85 -12.14 -20.55
CA ASP A 144 6.93 -10.73 -20.87
C ASP A 144 6.48 -10.54 -22.32
N PHE A 145 5.64 -9.54 -22.55
CA PHE A 145 5.17 -9.16 -23.87
C PHE A 145 5.72 -7.76 -24.14
N PRO A 146 6.61 -7.57 -25.12
CA PRO A 146 7.20 -6.28 -25.37
C PRO A 146 6.10 -5.28 -25.76
N VAL A 147 5.97 -4.22 -24.97
CA VAL A 147 5.04 -3.10 -25.18
C VAL A 147 5.86 -1.88 -25.58
N ASP A 148 5.46 -1.19 -26.66
CA ASP A 148 6.06 0.10 -27.01
C ASP A 148 5.52 1.21 -26.10
N TYR A 149 6.33 1.66 -25.15
CA TYR A 149 6.00 2.73 -24.21
C TYR A 149 6.03 4.15 -24.83
N ARG A 150 6.31 4.27 -26.13
CA ARG A 150 6.31 5.55 -26.85
C ARG A 150 4.94 5.93 -27.37
N ALA A 151 3.95 5.03 -27.31
CA ALA A 151 2.57 5.35 -27.65
C ALA A 151 2.04 6.48 -26.76
N ARG A 152 1.41 7.48 -27.39
CA ARG A 152 0.93 8.72 -26.75
C ARG A 152 -0.37 9.25 -27.35
N ASP A 153 -0.81 8.71 -28.48
CA ASP A 153 -2.03 9.11 -29.17
C ASP A 153 -2.95 7.90 -29.37
N PHE A 154 -4.21 8.17 -29.70
CA PHE A 154 -5.22 7.12 -29.88
C PHE A 154 -4.76 5.99 -30.83
N ALA A 155 -4.18 6.36 -31.98
CA ALA A 155 -3.80 5.40 -33.01
C ALA A 155 -2.62 4.51 -32.55
N SER A 156 -1.62 5.09 -31.89
CA SER A 156 -0.49 4.35 -31.33
C SER A 156 -0.91 3.46 -30.16
N PHE A 157 -1.86 3.89 -29.31
CA PHE A 157 -2.41 3.03 -28.25
C PHE A 157 -3.20 1.85 -28.81
N GLN A 158 -4.06 2.09 -29.82
CA GLN A 158 -4.77 1.03 -30.52
C GLN A 158 -3.81 -0.01 -31.09
N GLN A 159 -2.74 0.45 -31.75
CA GLN A 159 -1.73 -0.44 -32.33
C GLN A 159 -1.05 -1.29 -31.25
N VAL A 160 -0.57 -0.67 -30.18
CA VAL A 160 0.13 -1.37 -29.08
C VAL A 160 -0.77 -2.36 -28.36
N LEU A 161 -2.02 -1.99 -28.09
CA LEU A 161 -2.98 -2.88 -27.43
C LEU A 161 -3.38 -4.06 -28.32
N SER A 162 -3.52 -3.83 -29.63
CA SER A 162 -3.77 -4.89 -30.61
C SER A 162 -2.59 -5.87 -30.69
N ASP A 163 -1.37 -5.35 -30.80
CA ASP A 163 -0.14 -6.15 -30.85
C ASP A 163 0.05 -6.98 -29.57
N PHE A 164 -0.24 -6.38 -28.41
CA PHE A 164 -0.24 -7.08 -27.12
C PHE A 164 -1.31 -8.19 -27.09
N ALA A 165 -2.54 -7.89 -27.53
CA ALA A 165 -3.63 -8.85 -27.55
C ALA A 165 -3.34 -10.05 -28.45
N HIS A 166 -2.72 -9.82 -29.62
CA HIS A 166 -2.29 -10.89 -30.52
C HIS A 166 -1.30 -11.87 -29.88
N GLN A 167 -0.38 -11.38 -29.08
CA GLN A 167 0.61 -12.23 -28.40
C GLN A 167 0.04 -12.92 -27.16
N ARG A 168 -0.77 -12.19 -26.38
CA ARG A 168 -1.26 -12.65 -25.07
C ARG A 168 -2.50 -13.54 -25.18
N TYR A 169 -3.35 -13.30 -26.17
CA TYR A 169 -4.66 -13.94 -26.36
C TYR A 169 -4.84 -14.43 -27.82
N PRO A 170 -4.02 -15.38 -28.29
CA PRO A 170 -4.05 -15.86 -29.68
C PRO A 170 -5.38 -16.51 -30.08
N GLN A 171 -6.20 -16.94 -29.11
CA GLN A 171 -7.54 -17.48 -29.34
C GLN A 171 -8.60 -16.43 -29.67
N TRP A 172 -8.37 -15.16 -29.34
CA TRP A 172 -9.29 -14.08 -29.67
C TRP A 172 -8.95 -13.55 -31.07
N GLN A 173 -9.68 -14.05 -32.07
CA GLN A 173 -9.49 -13.75 -33.49
C GLN A 173 -10.47 -12.71 -34.03
N ASP A 174 -11.50 -12.35 -33.26
CA ASP A 174 -12.45 -11.35 -33.70
C ASP A 174 -11.81 -9.96 -33.71
N ARG A 175 -11.98 -9.26 -34.82
CA ARG A 175 -11.41 -7.95 -35.14
C ARG A 175 -12.45 -7.04 -35.80
N LEU A 176 -13.72 -7.42 -35.72
CA LEU A 176 -14.81 -6.61 -36.22
C LEU A 176 -14.98 -5.39 -35.30
N GLU A 177 -15.39 -4.26 -35.89
CA GLU A 177 -15.70 -3.04 -35.14
C GLU A 177 -16.82 -3.25 -34.10
N ALA A 178 -17.69 -4.24 -34.32
CA ALA A 178 -18.74 -4.63 -33.39
C ALA A 178 -18.28 -5.55 -32.25
N ASP A 179 -17.01 -5.97 -32.22
CA ASP A 179 -16.49 -6.81 -31.15
C ASP A 179 -16.30 -6.02 -29.84
N GLN A 180 -16.70 -6.63 -28.73
CA GLN A 180 -16.63 -5.98 -27.42
C GLN A 180 -15.20 -5.67 -26.97
N GLY A 181 -14.24 -6.51 -27.33
CA GLY A 181 -12.82 -6.31 -27.04
C GLY A 181 -12.23 -5.14 -27.83
N VAL A 182 -12.64 -4.99 -29.10
CA VAL A 182 -12.27 -3.82 -29.92
C VAL A 182 -12.86 -2.54 -29.34
N MET A 183 -14.14 -2.55 -28.98
CA MET A 183 -14.80 -1.40 -28.33
C MET A 183 -14.09 -0.99 -27.02
N LEU A 184 -13.71 -1.95 -26.18
CA LEU A 184 -12.99 -1.64 -24.93
C LEU A 184 -11.60 -1.07 -25.22
N MET A 185 -10.90 -1.61 -26.21
CA MET A 185 -9.60 -1.11 -26.65
C MET A 185 -9.69 0.35 -27.14
N GLU A 186 -10.75 0.68 -27.87
CA GLU A 186 -11.03 2.06 -28.32
C GLU A 186 -11.25 3.01 -27.16
N ILE A 187 -12.11 2.65 -26.21
CA ILE A 187 -12.38 3.47 -25.02
C ILE A 187 -11.10 3.71 -24.22
N LEU A 188 -10.30 2.66 -24.01
CA LEU A 188 -9.02 2.78 -23.30
C LEU A 188 -8.01 3.63 -24.07
N SER A 189 -7.97 3.52 -25.39
CA SER A 189 -7.08 4.33 -26.23
C SER A 189 -7.48 5.82 -26.21
N ALA A 190 -8.78 6.12 -26.22
CA ALA A 190 -9.28 7.49 -26.14
C ALA A 190 -8.95 8.13 -24.78
N LEU A 191 -9.15 7.38 -23.68
CA LEU A 191 -8.76 7.84 -22.34
C LEU A 191 -7.23 8.00 -22.23
N GLY A 192 -6.46 7.07 -22.80
CA GLY A 192 -5.00 7.13 -22.82
C GLY A 192 -4.45 8.36 -23.53
N ASP A 193 -5.08 8.78 -24.63
CA ASP A 193 -4.74 10.00 -25.37
C ASP A 193 -5.02 11.26 -24.53
N GLU A 194 -6.21 11.37 -23.90
CA GLU A 194 -6.54 12.50 -23.03
C GLU A 194 -5.57 12.63 -21.84
N LEU A 195 -5.24 11.50 -21.21
CA LEU A 195 -4.27 11.46 -20.11
C LEU A 195 -2.87 11.84 -20.59
N SER A 196 -2.45 11.37 -21.77
CA SER A 196 -1.15 11.70 -22.37
C SER A 196 -1.04 13.20 -22.66
N TYR A 197 -2.08 13.78 -23.26
CA TYR A 197 -2.17 15.23 -23.48
C TYR A 197 -2.08 16.01 -22.16
N SER A 198 -2.82 15.59 -21.13
CA SER A 198 -2.82 16.23 -19.82
C SER A 198 -1.44 16.19 -19.16
N GLN A 199 -0.75 15.06 -19.23
CA GLN A 199 0.61 14.92 -18.72
C GLN A 199 1.60 15.84 -19.43
N ASP A 200 1.55 15.91 -20.76
CA ASP A 200 2.45 16.77 -21.53
C ASP A 200 2.14 18.27 -21.28
N ARG A 201 0.86 18.62 -21.11
CA ARG A 201 0.44 19.96 -20.71
C ARG A 201 1.01 20.35 -19.34
N ILE A 202 0.96 19.45 -18.37
CA ILE A 202 1.52 19.66 -17.03
C ILE A 202 3.04 19.79 -17.09
N LYS A 203 3.72 18.93 -17.85
CA LYS A 203 5.19 19.00 -18.01
C LYS A 203 5.64 20.35 -18.55
N ARG A 204 4.96 20.89 -19.55
CA ARG A 204 5.27 22.25 -20.07
C ARG A 204 5.13 23.32 -18.99
N GLU A 205 4.09 23.24 -18.15
CA GLU A 205 3.91 24.19 -17.05
C GLU A 205 4.97 24.05 -15.95
N THR A 206 5.60 22.89 -15.79
CA THR A 206 6.72 22.74 -14.84
C THR A 206 8.05 23.32 -15.32
N ASN A 207 8.14 23.78 -16.57
CA ASN A 207 9.34 24.39 -17.12
C ASN A 207 9.09 25.88 -17.43
N ILE A 208 9.87 26.78 -16.83
CA ILE A 208 9.71 28.23 -17.01
C ILE A 208 9.77 28.67 -18.48
N ALA A 209 10.56 28.01 -19.32
CA ALA A 209 10.70 28.36 -20.74
C ALA A 209 9.50 27.94 -21.60
N GLU A 210 8.75 26.93 -21.14
CA GLU A 210 7.63 26.34 -21.88
C GLU A 210 6.27 26.65 -21.24
N ALA A 211 6.26 27.19 -20.02
CA ALA A 211 5.05 27.55 -19.29
C ALA A 211 4.26 28.61 -20.06
N SER A 212 2.98 28.32 -20.28
CA SER A 212 2.07 29.18 -21.04
C SER A 212 1.08 29.92 -20.15
N GLN A 213 0.80 29.41 -18.94
CA GLN A 213 -0.11 30.08 -18.03
C GLN A 213 0.61 31.19 -17.25
N ARG A 214 0.05 32.40 -17.29
CA ARG A 214 0.54 33.56 -16.52
C ARG A 214 0.62 33.27 -15.01
N ARG A 215 -0.32 32.47 -14.49
CA ARG A 215 -0.30 32.04 -13.08
C ARG A 215 0.97 31.25 -12.75
N THR A 216 1.34 30.28 -13.59
CA THR A 216 2.54 29.47 -13.40
C THR A 216 3.81 30.32 -13.45
N LEU A 217 3.91 31.22 -14.43
CA LEU A 217 5.04 32.16 -14.52
C LEU A 217 5.14 33.06 -13.28
N LYS A 218 4.00 33.51 -12.72
CA LYS A 218 3.97 34.29 -11.49
C LYS A 218 4.47 33.48 -10.29
N HIS A 219 4.11 32.20 -10.18
CA HIS A 219 4.63 31.33 -9.13
C HIS A 219 6.15 31.13 -9.28
N PHE A 220 6.65 30.94 -10.50
CA PHE A 220 8.09 30.86 -10.74
C PHE A 220 8.83 32.14 -10.37
N ALA A 221 8.28 33.29 -10.72
CA ALA A 221 8.85 34.58 -10.36
C ALA A 221 8.91 34.78 -8.83
N GLN A 222 7.86 34.37 -8.11
CA GLN A 222 7.82 34.44 -6.65
C GLN A 222 8.90 33.59 -5.97
N LEU A 223 9.30 32.47 -6.56
CA LEU A 223 10.44 31.67 -6.04
C LEU A 223 11.77 32.41 -6.11
N LEU A 224 11.89 33.41 -6.99
CA LEU A 224 13.07 34.27 -7.15
C LEU A 224 12.90 35.62 -6.46
N ASP A 225 11.92 35.74 -5.54
CA ASP A 225 11.51 37.00 -4.90
C ASP A 225 11.16 38.12 -5.91
N TYR A 226 10.75 37.73 -7.12
CA TYR A 226 10.33 38.66 -8.17
C TYR A 226 8.80 38.76 -8.25
N ALA A 227 8.27 39.96 -8.01
CA ALA A 227 6.85 40.23 -8.15
C ALA A 227 6.54 40.71 -9.59
N ILE A 228 5.85 39.87 -10.36
CA ILE A 228 5.37 40.27 -11.70
C ILE A 228 4.27 41.33 -11.53
N ASP A 229 4.47 42.50 -12.16
CA ASP A 229 3.48 43.57 -12.22
C ASP A 229 2.21 43.12 -12.98
N ASN A 230 1.04 43.49 -12.45
CA ASN A 230 -0.25 43.23 -13.09
C ASN A 230 -0.63 44.30 -14.12
N GLY A 231 0.22 45.31 -14.29
CA GLY A 231 0.02 46.47 -15.15
C GLY A 231 -0.29 47.69 -14.30
N ALA A 232 0.46 48.77 -14.54
CA ALA A 232 0.19 50.06 -13.93
C ALA A 232 -0.94 50.80 -14.66
N ALA A 233 -1.78 51.50 -13.89
CA ALA A 233 -2.71 52.48 -14.46
C ALA A 233 -1.92 53.62 -15.13
N ALA A 234 -2.48 54.22 -16.17
CA ALA A 234 -1.91 55.41 -16.78
C ALA A 234 -1.93 56.56 -15.78
N THR A 235 -0.82 57.29 -15.66
CA THR A 235 -0.69 58.46 -14.78
C THR A 235 -0.25 59.69 -15.57
N GLY A 236 -0.70 60.86 -15.15
CA GLY A 236 -0.40 62.12 -15.81
C GLY A 236 -0.69 63.32 -14.90
N TRP A 237 -0.19 64.49 -15.29
CA TRP A 237 -0.44 65.74 -14.59
C TRP A 237 -1.58 66.50 -15.26
N LEU A 238 -2.47 67.08 -14.46
CA LEU A 238 -3.59 67.91 -14.89
C LEU A 238 -3.45 69.28 -14.23
N ASP A 239 -3.52 70.34 -15.02
CA ASP A 239 -3.62 71.72 -14.52
C ASP A 239 -5.08 72.18 -14.67
N VAL A 240 -5.66 72.73 -13.59
CA VAL A 240 -7.07 73.09 -13.53
C VAL A 240 -7.20 74.50 -12.98
N GLN A 241 -7.89 75.35 -13.73
CA GLN A 241 -8.20 76.70 -13.28
C GLN A 241 -9.44 76.69 -12.37
N VAL A 242 -9.30 77.26 -11.18
CA VAL A 242 -10.38 77.38 -10.17
C VAL A 242 -10.75 78.84 -9.94
N ASN A 243 -12.00 79.09 -9.55
CA ASN A 243 -12.54 80.44 -9.32
C ASN A 243 -12.39 80.91 -7.86
N ALA A 244 -12.04 80.01 -6.94
CA ALA A 244 -11.81 80.27 -5.53
C ALA A 244 -10.78 79.28 -4.97
N ASP A 245 -10.10 79.66 -3.90
CA ASP A 245 -9.14 78.80 -3.21
C ASP A 245 -9.88 77.63 -2.54
N ASP A 246 -9.62 76.41 -3.00
CA ASP A 246 -10.18 75.19 -2.44
C ASP A 246 -9.22 74.00 -2.64
N THR A 247 -9.42 72.93 -1.88
CA THR A 247 -8.64 71.68 -1.99
C THR A 247 -9.45 70.61 -2.70
N LEU A 248 -8.95 70.14 -3.84
CA LEU A 248 -9.57 69.01 -4.54
C LEU A 248 -9.31 67.71 -3.78
N ALA A 249 -10.37 67.00 -3.42
CA ALA A 249 -10.25 65.73 -2.70
C ALA A 249 -9.64 64.63 -3.58
N ALA A 250 -8.83 63.75 -2.98
CA ALA A 250 -8.36 62.53 -3.64
C ALA A 250 -9.56 61.62 -3.98
N GLY A 251 -9.49 60.91 -5.10
CA GLY A 251 -10.60 60.11 -5.63
C GLY A 251 -11.61 60.91 -6.46
N THR A 252 -11.38 62.21 -6.71
CA THR A 252 -12.23 62.98 -7.62
C THR A 252 -12.08 62.44 -9.04
N GLY A 253 -13.19 61.99 -9.63
CA GLY A 253 -13.22 61.44 -10.99
C GLY A 253 -13.03 62.53 -12.06
N VAL A 254 -12.09 62.29 -12.98
CA VAL A 254 -11.82 63.08 -14.18
C VAL A 254 -12.19 62.24 -15.39
N THR A 255 -13.11 62.74 -16.20
CA THR A 255 -13.64 62.00 -17.35
C THR A 255 -13.46 62.76 -18.65
N ASP A 256 -13.38 62.02 -19.75
CA ASP A 256 -13.53 62.59 -21.09
C ASP A 256 -14.96 63.08 -21.33
N ILE A 257 -15.18 63.89 -22.38
CA ILE A 257 -16.46 64.46 -22.80
C ILE A 257 -17.55 63.40 -23.03
N HIS A 258 -17.15 62.14 -23.25
CA HIS A 258 -18.04 60.99 -23.44
C HIS A 258 -18.20 60.11 -22.20
N GLY A 259 -17.49 60.40 -21.10
CA GLY A 259 -17.59 59.64 -19.84
C GLY A 259 -16.98 58.23 -19.88
N GLN A 260 -16.17 57.88 -20.90
CA GLN A 260 -15.73 56.51 -21.13
C GLN A 260 -14.39 56.14 -20.46
N VAL A 261 -13.50 57.10 -20.24
CA VAL A 261 -12.23 56.90 -19.56
C VAL A 261 -12.26 57.73 -18.29
N VAL A 262 -12.07 57.07 -17.15
CA VAL A 262 -12.11 57.69 -15.82
C VAL A 262 -10.71 57.64 -15.23
N PHE A 263 -10.16 58.82 -14.94
CA PHE A 263 -9.00 58.99 -14.06
C PHE A 263 -9.49 59.46 -12.70
N GLU A 264 -8.67 59.28 -11.67
CA GLU A 264 -8.94 59.83 -10.34
C GLU A 264 -7.77 60.72 -9.92
N VAL A 265 -8.09 61.84 -9.26
CA VAL A 265 -7.06 62.71 -8.68
C VAL A 265 -6.45 62.03 -7.46
N GLY A 266 -5.12 61.89 -7.44
CA GLY A 266 -4.37 61.25 -6.34
C GLY A 266 -3.46 60.13 -6.83
N GLN A 267 -2.84 59.40 -5.90
CA GLN A 267 -1.94 58.27 -6.22
C GLN A 267 -2.64 56.90 -6.23
N GLY A 268 -3.98 56.88 -6.24
CA GLY A 268 -4.78 55.66 -6.16
C GLY A 268 -4.78 55.04 -4.75
N LEU A 269 -5.95 54.52 -4.36
CA LEU A 269 -6.29 53.90 -3.08
C LEU A 269 -6.43 54.86 -1.87
N SER A 270 -7.64 55.42 -1.73
CA SER A 270 -8.34 55.42 -0.43
C SER A 270 -9.28 54.22 -0.37
#